data_AF-A0A348V1W9-F1
#
_entry.id   AF-A0A348V1W9-F1
#
_cell.length_a   1.000
_cell.length_b   1.000
_cell.length_c   1.000
_cell.angle_alpha   90.00
_cell.angle_beta   90.00
_cell.angle_gamma   90.00
#
_symmetry.space_group_name_H-M   'P 1'
#
loop_
_entity.id
_entity.type
_entity.pdbx_description
1 polymer ?
#
loop_
_entity_poly.entity_id
_entity_poly.type
_entity_poly.pdbx_seq_one_letter_code
_entity_poly.pdbx_strand_id
1 'polypeptide(L)'
;MTQEQKANSLREAINKKLIFSLEEVCRLLKISPETVREWEKEFPLFYAGQTASGKKIYRQKDVLIILRLKELLEENTLTSAGIRRKIEEEFGFKTDKIPPEKLYSALAQIKEELAEILQTLEKKGKKG
;
A
#
# COMPACT_ATOMS: atom_id res chain seq x y z
N MET A 1 20.05 21.56 -13.20
CA MET A 1 19.03 20.51 -13.34
C MET A 1 17.74 21.04 -12.74
N THR A 2 16.66 21.07 -13.51
CA THR A 2 15.33 21.49 -13.02
C THR A 2 14.79 20.46 -12.01
N GLN A 3 13.91 20.89 -11.09
CA GLN A 3 13.24 20.02 -10.10
C GLN A 3 12.63 18.78 -10.76
N GLU A 4 12.03 18.96 -11.94
CA GLU A 4 11.38 17.91 -12.74
C GLU A 4 12.34 16.84 -13.28
N GLN A 5 13.53 17.23 -13.73
CA GLN A 5 14.56 16.28 -14.20
C GLN A 5 15.04 15.37 -13.07
N LYS A 6 15.11 15.90 -11.85
CA LYS A 6 15.53 15.15 -10.66
C LYS A 6 14.44 14.14 -10.23
N ALA A 7 13.18 14.53 -10.30
CA ALA A 7 12.04 13.65 -10.01
C ALA A 7 11.97 12.48 -11.02
N ASN A 8 12.14 12.75 -12.32
CA ASN A 8 12.15 11.71 -13.34
C ASN A 8 13.32 10.72 -13.17
N SER A 9 14.52 11.22 -12.87
CA SER A 9 15.69 10.35 -12.59
C SER A 9 15.45 9.45 -11.36
N LEU A 10 14.78 9.97 -10.33
CA LEU A 10 14.45 9.19 -9.13
C LEU A 10 13.40 8.10 -9.42
N ARG A 11 12.38 8.41 -10.22
CA ARG A 11 11.39 7.42 -10.68
C ARG A 11 12.04 6.29 -11.48
N GLU A 12 12.97 6.62 -12.37
CA GLU A 12 13.75 5.62 -13.10
C GLU A 12 14.58 4.73 -12.17
N ALA A 13 15.21 5.31 -11.13
CA ALA A 13 15.95 4.56 -10.14
C ALA A 13 15.05 3.60 -9.35
N ILE A 14 13.85 4.06 -8.94
CA ILE A 14 12.86 3.22 -8.27
C ILE A 14 12.41 2.09 -9.19
N ASN A 15 12.25 2.35 -10.50
CA ASN A 15 11.78 1.34 -11.45
C ASN A 15 12.75 0.19 -11.72
N LYS A 16 14.01 0.31 -11.29
CA LYS A 16 15.03 -0.75 -11.44
C LYS A 16 14.98 -1.80 -10.33
N LYS A 17 14.18 -1.60 -9.28
CA LYS A 17 14.11 -2.50 -8.12
C LYS A 17 12.66 -2.75 -7.69
N LEU A 18 12.34 -4.00 -7.35
CA LEU A 18 10.97 -4.40 -7.01
C LEU A 18 10.61 -4.26 -5.52
N ILE A 19 11.59 -4.37 -4.63
CA ILE A 19 11.39 -4.38 -3.17
C ILE A 19 12.41 -3.47 -2.51
N PHE A 20 11.94 -2.67 -1.55
CA PHE A 20 12.74 -1.71 -0.80
C PHE A 20 12.56 -1.94 0.70
N SER A 21 13.63 -1.86 1.47
CA SER A 21 13.51 -1.80 2.94
C SER A 21 13.02 -0.41 3.38
N LEU A 22 12.47 -0.32 4.60
CA LEU A 22 12.10 0.98 5.18
C LEU A 22 13.26 1.99 5.15
N GLU A 23 14.48 1.54 5.48
CA GLU A 23 15.70 2.36 5.46
C GLU A 23 16.01 2.88 4.05
N GLU A 24 15.87 2.03 3.03
CA GLU A 24 16.07 2.44 1.63
C GLU A 24 15.05 3.48 1.19
N VAL A 25 13.78 3.29 1.54
CA VAL A 25 12.71 4.27 1.23
C VAL A 25 13.02 5.61 1.89
N CYS A 26 13.36 5.61 3.18
CA CYS A 26 13.72 6.82 3.91
C CYS A 26 14.91 7.55 3.27
N ARG A 27 15.96 6.81 2.88
CA ARG A 27 17.15 7.36 2.21
C ARG A 27 16.84 7.93 0.83
N LEU A 28 16.08 7.20 0.01
CA LEU A 28 15.74 7.60 -1.37
C LEU A 28 14.87 8.86 -1.39
N LEU A 29 13.86 8.90 -0.53
CA LEU A 29 12.87 9.97 -0.50
C LEU A 29 13.22 11.10 0.47
N LYS A 30 14.29 10.93 1.26
CA LYS A 30 14.77 11.86 2.29
C LYS A 30 13.69 12.18 3.33
N ILE A 31 12.98 11.16 3.77
CA ILE A 31 11.94 11.23 4.80
C ILE A 31 12.30 10.36 5.99
N SER A 32 11.73 10.66 7.15
CA SER A 32 11.96 9.89 8.36
C SER A 32 11.06 8.63 8.42
N PRO A 33 11.47 7.58 9.16
CA PRO A 33 10.60 6.43 9.43
C PRO A 33 9.27 6.79 10.12
N GLU A 34 9.26 7.87 10.91
CA GLU A 34 8.06 8.38 11.57
C GLU A 34 7.08 8.96 10.56
N THR A 35 7.57 9.76 9.62
CA THR A 35 6.78 10.30 8.51
C THR A 35 6.13 9.21 7.68
N VAL A 36 6.86 8.13 7.37
CA VAL A 36 6.28 6.98 6.64
C VAL A 36 5.17 6.33 7.46
N ARG A 37 5.35 6.16 8.78
CA ARG A 37 4.32 5.59 9.67
C ARG A 37 3.09 6.48 9.78
N GLU A 38 3.26 7.80 9.81
CA GLU A 38 2.16 8.76 9.82
C GLU A 38 1.38 8.69 8.51
N TRP A 39 2.08 8.70 7.38
CA TRP A 39 1.44 8.60 6.07
C TRP A 39 0.75 7.26 5.83
N GLU A 40 1.28 6.13 6.35
CA GLU A 40 0.58 4.83 6.34
C GLU A 40 -0.79 4.90 7.06
N LYS A 41 -0.91 5.75 8.09
CA LYS A 41 -2.18 5.93 8.83
C LYS A 41 -3.12 6.89 8.12
N GLU A 42 -2.60 8.00 7.60
CA GLU A 42 -3.41 9.05 6.98
C GLU A 42 -3.86 8.70 5.56
N PHE A 43 -2.97 8.04 4.80
CA PHE A 43 -3.19 7.67 3.41
C PHE A 43 -3.14 6.15 3.26
N PRO A 44 -4.29 5.45 3.42
CA PRO A 44 -4.40 3.99 3.28
C PRO A 44 -4.28 3.52 1.81
N LEU A 45 -3.25 3.99 1.12
CA LEU A 45 -2.97 3.77 -0.30
C LEU A 45 -1.75 2.87 -0.50
N PHE A 46 -0.90 2.75 0.51
CA PHE A 46 0.28 1.92 0.53
C PHE A 46 0.51 1.38 1.95
N TYR A 47 1.15 0.22 2.05
CA TYR A 47 1.44 -0.43 3.33
C TYR A 47 2.76 -1.19 3.25
N ALA A 48 3.50 -1.21 4.36
CA ALA A 48 4.62 -2.14 4.51
C ALA A 48 4.13 -3.60 4.50
N GLY A 49 4.73 -4.41 3.62
CA GLY A 49 4.82 -5.84 3.84
C GLY A 49 5.87 -6.16 4.92
N GLN A 50 6.04 -7.46 5.22
CA GLN A 50 7.05 -7.93 6.16
C GLN A 50 7.84 -9.09 5.54
N THR A 51 9.13 -9.12 5.84
CA THR A 51 9.98 -10.29 5.61
C THR A 51 9.68 -11.39 6.64
N ALA A 52 10.19 -12.60 6.40
CA ALA A 52 10.08 -13.70 7.37
C ALA A 52 10.66 -13.36 8.75
N SER A 53 11.67 -12.48 8.81
CA SER A 53 12.26 -12.00 10.06
C SER A 53 11.54 -10.78 10.65
N GLY A 54 10.37 -10.39 10.13
CA GLY A 54 9.56 -9.26 10.63
C GLY A 54 10.02 -7.87 10.19
N LYS A 55 11.03 -7.75 9.32
CA LYS A 55 11.48 -6.44 8.81
C LYS A 55 10.50 -5.87 7.78
N LYS A 56 10.17 -4.58 7.89
CA LYS A 56 9.28 -3.86 6.96
C LYS A 56 9.90 -3.72 5.57
N ILE A 57 9.09 -4.01 4.55
CA ILE A 57 9.45 -3.87 3.13
C ILE A 57 8.31 -3.21 2.34
N TYR A 58 8.67 -2.48 1.30
CA TYR A 58 7.76 -1.80 0.40
C TYR A 58 7.99 -2.28 -1.03
N ARG A 59 6.91 -2.48 -1.79
CA ARG A 59 7.03 -2.79 -3.22
C ARG A 59 7.35 -1.52 -3.98
N GLN A 60 7.89 -1.68 -5.19
CA GLN A 60 8.11 -0.59 -6.14
C GLN A 60 6.90 0.36 -6.24
N LYS A 61 5.68 -0.20 -6.41
CA LYS A 61 4.45 0.60 -6.48
C LYS A 61 4.23 1.44 -5.21
N ASP A 62 4.45 0.86 -4.03
CA ASP A 62 4.29 1.55 -2.75
C ASP A 62 5.27 2.73 -2.66
N VAL A 63 6.53 2.53 -3.07
CA VAL A 63 7.55 3.60 -3.07
C VAL A 63 7.22 4.72 -4.06
N LEU A 64 6.69 4.38 -5.23
CA LEU A 64 6.22 5.38 -6.20
C LEU A 64 5.04 6.20 -5.66
N ILE A 65 4.12 5.56 -4.93
CA ILE A 65 3.01 6.26 -4.26
C ILE A 65 3.54 7.21 -3.19
N ILE A 66 4.49 6.77 -2.35
CA ILE A 66 5.08 7.63 -1.31
C ILE A 66 5.81 8.82 -1.94
N LEU A 67 6.55 8.61 -3.04
CA LEU A 67 7.18 9.69 -3.79
C LEU A 67 6.13 10.68 -4.30
N ARG A 68 5.05 10.19 -4.90
CA ARG A 68 4.00 11.07 -5.43
C ARG A 68 3.26 11.83 -4.34
N LEU A 69 2.98 11.18 -3.21
CA LEU A 69 2.42 11.81 -2.03
C LEU A 69 3.30 12.96 -1.54
N LYS A 70 4.61 12.75 -1.45
CA LYS A 70 5.57 13.79 -1.09
C LYS A 70 5.51 14.98 -2.03
N GLU A 71 5.50 14.75 -3.35
CA GLU A 71 5.39 15.83 -4.35
C GLU A 71 4.10 16.64 -4.15
N LEU A 72 2.96 15.97 -3.97
CA LEU A 72 1.66 16.64 -3.80
C LEU A 72 1.57 17.42 -2.48
N LEU A 73 2.18 16.92 -1.41
CA LEU A 73 2.28 17.64 -0.14
C LEU A 73 3.20 18.86 -0.25
N GLU A 74 4.29 18.78 -1.01
CA GLU A 74 5.19 19.92 -1.24
C GLU A 74 4.54 21.01 -2.11
N GLU A 75 3.73 20.61 -3.10
CA GLU A 75 2.94 21.52 -3.93
C GLU A 75 1.89 22.32 -3.13
N ASN A 76 1.38 21.79 -2.01
CA ASN A 76 0.38 22.43 -1.12
C ASN A 76 -0.88 22.96 -1.84
N THR A 77 -1.25 22.38 -2.99
CA THR A 77 -2.39 22.84 -3.80
C THR A 77 -3.70 22.10 -3.50
N LEU A 78 -3.65 21.00 -2.77
CA LEU A 78 -4.77 20.09 -2.53
C LEU A 78 -4.96 19.82 -1.04
N THR A 79 -6.20 19.58 -0.63
CA THR A 79 -6.51 19.03 0.70
C THR A 79 -6.06 17.57 0.79
N SER A 80 -5.92 17.01 1.99
CA SER A 80 -5.58 15.59 2.18
C SER A 80 -6.53 14.64 1.40
N ALA A 81 -7.83 14.96 1.38
CA ALA A 81 -8.81 14.23 0.58
C ALA A 81 -8.56 14.35 -0.94
N GLY A 82 -8.18 15.55 -1.42
CA GLY A 82 -7.84 15.79 -2.82
C GLY A 82 -6.56 15.07 -3.25
N ILE A 83 -5.53 15.08 -2.40
CA ILE A 83 -4.28 14.34 -2.61
C ILE A 83 -4.57 12.85 -2.74
N ARG A 84 -5.35 12.30 -1.80
CA ARG A 84 -5.75 10.89 -1.81
C ARG A 84 -6.42 10.52 -3.13
N ARG A 85 -7.43 11.29 -3.54
CA ARG A 85 -8.18 11.04 -4.78
C ARG A 85 -7.27 11.10 -6.01
N LYS A 86 -6.36 12.07 -6.08
CA LYS A 86 -5.41 12.20 -7.19
C LYS A 86 -4.48 10.99 -7.30
N ILE A 87 -3.96 10.51 -6.17
CA ILE A 87 -3.14 9.28 -6.15
C ILE A 87 -3.98 8.05 -6.53
N GLU A 88 -5.21 7.95 -6.05
CA GLU A 88 -6.13 6.85 -6.42
C GLU A 88 -6.35 6.78 -7.93
N GLU A 89 -6.60 7.94 -8.55
CA GLU A 89 -6.77 8.09 -10.01
C GLU A 89 -5.47 7.77 -10.78
N GLU A 90 -4.32 8.31 -10.38
CA GLU A 90 -3.03 8.13 -11.08
C GLU A 90 -2.52 6.68 -11.02
N PHE A 91 -2.70 5.98 -9.89
CA PHE A 91 -2.18 4.62 -9.68
C PHE A 91 -3.21 3.53 -9.96
N GLY A 92 -4.34 3.89 -10.56
CA GLY A 92 -5.38 2.97 -10.99
C GLY A 92 -6.03 2.22 -9.84
N PHE A 93 -6.15 2.85 -8.67
CA PHE A 93 -7.01 2.36 -7.60
C PHE A 93 -8.46 2.59 -8.04
N LYS A 94 -8.93 1.72 -8.94
CA LYS A 94 -10.34 1.70 -9.32
C LYS A 94 -11.13 1.36 -8.06
N THR A 95 -11.71 2.37 -7.42
CA THR A 95 -12.89 2.18 -6.59
C THR A 95 -14.04 1.93 -7.55
N ASP A 96 -14.08 0.77 -8.20
CA ASP A 96 -15.36 0.25 -8.63
C ASP A 96 -16.15 0.17 -7.33
N LYS A 97 -17.07 1.11 -7.11
CA LYS A 97 -17.88 1.14 -5.89
C LYS A 97 -18.71 -0.13 -5.91
N ILE A 98 -18.18 -1.19 -5.30
CA ILE A 98 -18.89 -2.46 -5.15
C ILE A 98 -20.11 -2.11 -4.29
N PRO A 99 -21.35 -2.34 -4.77
CA PRO A 99 -22.53 -2.15 -3.95
C PRO A 99 -22.34 -2.88 -2.62
N PRO A 100 -22.64 -2.26 -1.47
CA PRO A 100 -22.38 -2.86 -0.16
C PRO A 100 -23.02 -4.24 -0.03
N GLU A 101 -24.18 -4.45 -0.65
CA GLU A 101 -24.86 -5.75 -0.71
C GLU A 101 -24.01 -6.87 -1.32
N LYS A 102 -23.28 -6.58 -2.42
CA LYS A 102 -22.37 -7.55 -3.04
C LYS A 102 -21.15 -7.84 -2.18
N LEU A 103 -20.70 -6.87 -1.39
CA LEU A 103 -19.60 -7.05 -0.46
C LEU A 103 -20.04 -7.94 0.72
N TYR A 104 -21.21 -7.67 1.31
CA TYR A 104 -21.74 -8.46 2.42
C TYR A 104 -22.04 -9.90 2.00
N SER A 105 -22.60 -10.13 0.81
CA SER A 105 -22.85 -11.49 0.31
C SER A 105 -21.55 -12.27 0.09
N ALA A 106 -20.53 -11.65 -0.50
CA ALA A 106 -19.22 -12.27 -0.67
C ALA A 106 -18.55 -12.59 0.68
N LEU A 107 -18.62 -11.68 1.66
CA LEU A 107 -18.08 -11.92 3.01
C LEU A 107 -18.82 -13.04 3.74
N ALA A 108 -20.15 -13.12 3.61
CA ALA A 108 -20.95 -14.19 4.20
C ALA A 108 -20.56 -15.56 3.61
N GLN A 109 -20.42 -15.64 2.29
CA GLN A 109 -19.99 -16.85 1.60
C GLN A 109 -18.59 -17.30 2.03
N ILE A 110 -17.62 -16.38 2.07
CA ILE A 110 -16.25 -16.67 2.53
C ILE A 110 -16.27 -17.19 3.97
N LYS A 111 -17.10 -16.60 4.84
CA LYS A 111 -17.22 -17.05 6.24
C LYS A 111 -17.75 -18.47 6.35
N GLU A 112 -18.71 -18.84 5.51
CA GLU A 112 -19.30 -20.18 5.48
C GLU A 112 -18.30 -21.22 4.97
N GLU A 113 -17.61 -20.93 3.86
CA GLU A 113 -16.55 -21.78 3.30
C GLU A 113 -15.41 -22.01 4.32
N LEU A 114 -14.98 -20.96 5.03
CA LEU A 114 -13.96 -21.08 6.08
C LEU A 114 -14.44 -21.92 7.28
N ALA A 115 -15.72 -21.84 7.65
CA ALA A 115 -16.29 -22.65 8.72
C ALA A 115 -16.32 -24.14 8.35
N GLU A 116 -16.64 -24.47 7.09
CA GLU A 116 -16.58 -25.84 6.57
C GLU A 116 -15.16 -26.41 6.58
N ILE A 117 -14.18 -25.60 6.16
CA ILE A 117 -12.76 -25.97 6.22
C ILE A 117 -12.34 -26.25 7.66
N LEU A 118 -12.68 -25.38 8.60
CA LEU A 118 -12.38 -25.56 10.02
C LEU A 118 -12.98 -26.86 10.59
N GLN A 119 -14.27 -27.13 10.34
CA GLN A 119 -14.90 -28.38 10.79
C GLN A 119 -14.22 -29.62 10.23
N THR A 120 -13.79 -29.57 8.97
CA THR A 120 -13.10 -30.67 8.31
C THR A 120 -11.74 -30.94 8.96
N LEU A 121 -11.01 -29.89 9.31
CA LEU A 121 -9.72 -29.99 10.00
C LEU A 121 -9.88 -30.52 11.44
N GLU A 122 -10.86 -30.03 12.19
CA GLU A 122 -11.15 -30.49 13.56
C GLU A 122 -11.55 -31.97 13.60
N LYS A 123 -12.37 -32.44 12.65
CA LYS A 123 -12.76 -33.85 12.54
C LYS A 123 -11.57 -34.76 12.22
N LYS A 124 -10.55 -34.25 11.53
CA LYS A 124 -9.34 -35.00 11.15
C LYS A 124 -8.33 -35.07 12.30
N GLY A 125 -8.28 -34.07 13.18
CA GLY A 125 -7.41 -34.06 14.36
C GLY A 125 -7.84 -34.97 15.53
N LYS A 126 -9.12 -35.39 15.58
CA LYS A 126 -9.66 -36.29 16.64
C LYS A 126 -9.59 -37.79 16.31
N LYS A 127 -9.02 -38.17 15.16
CA LYS A 127 -8.87 -39.57 14.71
C LYS A 127 -7.42 -40.10 14.76
N GLY A 128 -6.52 -39.39 15.46
CA GLY A 128 -5.15 -39.82 15.73
C GLY A 128 -4.97 -40.14 17.20
#